data_AF-A0A8H6FSZ0-F1
#
_entry.id   AF-A0A8H6FSZ0-F1
#
_cell.length_a   1.000
_cell.length_b   1.000
_cell.length_c   1.000
_cell.angle_alpha   90.00
_cell.angle_beta   90.00
_cell.angle_gamma   90.00
#
_symmetry.space_group_name_H-M   'P 1'
#
loop_
_entity.id
_entity.type
_entity.pdbx_description
1 polymer ?
#
loop_
_entity_poly.entity_id
_entity_poly.type
_entity_poly.pdbx_seq_one_letter_code
_entity_poly.pdbx_strand_id
1 'polypeptide(L)'
;MECDLAAIIRSGQPLTDAHFQSFIYQILCGLKYIHSANVLHRDLKPGNLLVNADCELKICDFGLARGFSMDPEENAGYMTEYVATRWYRAPEIMLSFQSYTKAIDVWSIGCILAELLGGRPFFKGRDYVDQLNQILHYLGTPNEETLSRIGSPRAQEYVRNLPYMPKVPFLRLFSNANPDALDLLDKMLAFDPSARISVEEALEHRYLHIWHDASDEPSCATTFDFHFEVVEDVPEMRKMILAEVARFRQQVRVQQPQQQMSGQINVPIPENANQWSHEDPRPQEAAHSQQMHGMELEQELQGGLDAMH
;
A
#
# COMPACT_ATOMS: atom_id res chain seq x y z
N MET A 1 -10.63 -0.41 -12.07
CA MET A 1 -11.02 -0.04 -10.69
C MET A 1 -12.13 0.99 -10.79
N GLU A 2 -13.18 0.85 -9.99
CA GLU A 2 -14.45 1.58 -10.15
C GLU A 2 -14.58 2.76 -9.18
N CYS A 3 -14.01 2.64 -7.99
CA CYS A 3 -13.97 3.70 -6.99
C CYS A 3 -12.73 3.59 -6.10
N ASP A 4 -12.57 4.50 -5.15
CA ASP A 4 -11.57 4.42 -4.10
C ASP A 4 -12.21 3.95 -2.77
N LEU A 5 -11.37 3.44 -1.85
CA LEU A 5 -11.82 2.95 -0.55
C LEU A 5 -12.47 4.07 0.27
N ALA A 6 -12.07 5.34 0.06
CA ALA A 6 -12.70 6.47 0.74
C ALA A 6 -14.16 6.65 0.30
N ALA A 7 -14.48 6.42 -0.98
CA ALA A 7 -15.85 6.44 -1.50
C ALA A 7 -16.69 5.31 -0.90
N ILE A 8 -16.11 4.10 -0.77
CA ILE A 8 -16.75 2.96 -0.10
C ILE A 8 -17.05 3.27 1.37
N ILE A 9 -16.11 3.84 2.12
CA ILE A 9 -16.32 4.21 3.52
C ILE A 9 -17.40 5.30 3.63
N ARG A 10 -17.37 6.32 2.76
CA ARG A 10 -18.35 7.41 2.75
C ARG A 10 -19.75 6.99 2.33
N SER A 11 -19.90 5.96 1.50
CA SER A 11 -21.21 5.49 1.04
C SER A 11 -22.04 4.93 2.19
N GLY A 12 -21.37 4.51 3.28
CA GLY A 12 -22.03 3.86 4.41
C GLY A 12 -22.59 2.49 4.05
N GLN A 13 -22.17 1.91 2.92
CA GLN A 13 -22.54 0.55 2.57
C GLN A 13 -22.08 -0.41 3.67
N PRO A 14 -22.87 -1.43 4.02
CA PRO A 14 -22.48 -2.38 5.06
C PRO A 14 -21.20 -3.11 4.68
N LEU A 15 -20.15 -2.92 5.49
CA LEU A 15 -18.91 -3.68 5.43
C LEU A 15 -18.84 -4.62 6.63
N THR A 16 -18.41 -5.85 6.38
CA THR A 16 -18.22 -6.88 7.41
C THR A 16 -16.75 -6.97 7.81
N ASP A 17 -16.47 -7.63 8.93
CA ASP A 17 -15.09 -7.89 9.37
C ASP A 17 -14.26 -8.60 8.28
N ALA A 18 -14.87 -9.51 7.52
CA ALA A 18 -14.21 -10.18 6.39
C ALA A 18 -13.78 -9.21 5.28
N HIS A 19 -14.56 -8.15 5.02
CA HIS A 19 -14.15 -7.10 4.08
C HIS A 19 -12.95 -6.33 4.63
N PHE A 20 -12.94 -6.00 5.92
CA PHE A 20 -11.81 -5.31 6.55
C PHE A 20 -10.54 -6.16 6.50
N GLN A 21 -10.63 -7.45 6.83
CA GLN A 21 -9.52 -8.41 6.71
C GLN A 21 -8.98 -8.44 5.28
N SER A 22 -9.87 -8.59 4.29
CA SER A 22 -9.49 -8.64 2.87
C SER A 22 -8.78 -7.36 2.42
N PHE A 23 -9.33 -6.18 2.74
CA PHE A 23 -8.70 -4.91 2.36
C PHE A 23 -7.34 -4.72 3.04
N ILE A 24 -7.22 -4.97 4.34
CA ILE A 24 -5.96 -4.85 5.07
C ILE A 24 -4.91 -5.83 4.54
N TYR A 25 -5.31 -7.08 4.29
CA TYR A 25 -4.44 -8.09 3.68
C TYR A 25 -3.90 -7.63 2.32
N GLN A 26 -4.78 -7.20 1.40
CA GLN A 26 -4.36 -6.75 0.07
C GLN A 26 -3.46 -5.50 0.12
N ILE A 27 -3.72 -4.57 1.04
CA ILE A 27 -2.83 -3.42 1.26
C ILE A 27 -1.45 -3.88 1.72
N LEU A 28 -1.37 -4.82 2.68
CA LEU A 28 -0.11 -5.35 3.18
C LEU A 28 0.66 -6.14 2.12
N CYS A 29 -0.01 -6.94 1.29
CA CYS A 29 0.64 -7.64 0.17
C CYS A 29 1.26 -6.65 -0.82
N GLY A 30 0.51 -5.62 -1.21
CA GLY A 30 1.03 -4.56 -2.07
C GLY A 30 2.21 -3.82 -1.42
N LEU A 31 2.10 -3.54 -0.12
CA LEU A 31 3.14 -2.82 0.60
C LEU A 31 4.41 -3.66 0.81
N LYS A 32 4.31 -4.97 1.04
CA LYS A 32 5.45 -5.90 1.10
C LYS A 32 6.27 -5.80 -0.19
N TYR A 33 5.59 -5.86 -1.33
CA TYR A 33 6.22 -5.71 -2.64
C TYR A 33 6.93 -4.35 -2.78
N ILE A 34 6.23 -3.25 -2.49
CA ILE A 34 6.77 -1.88 -2.57
C ILE A 34 7.99 -1.70 -1.65
N HIS A 35 7.89 -2.15 -0.40
CA HIS A 35 8.95 -2.03 0.61
C HIS A 35 10.16 -2.88 0.29
N SER A 36 9.98 -4.07 -0.28
CA SER A 36 11.11 -4.90 -0.74
C SER A 36 11.89 -4.26 -1.89
N ALA A 37 11.27 -3.34 -2.65
CA ALA A 37 11.94 -2.54 -3.66
C ALA A 37 12.65 -1.29 -3.09
N ASN A 38 12.73 -1.13 -1.76
CA ASN A 38 13.23 0.07 -1.07
C ASN A 38 12.47 1.36 -1.42
N VAL A 39 11.15 1.23 -1.65
CA VAL A 39 10.26 2.36 -1.87
C VAL A 39 9.39 2.57 -0.63
N LEU A 40 9.22 3.82 -0.19
CA LEU A 40 8.22 4.23 0.78
C LEU A 40 7.08 4.94 0.05
N HIS A 41 5.83 4.60 0.36
CA HIS A 41 4.69 5.24 -0.29
C HIS A 41 4.42 6.65 0.26
N ARG A 42 4.50 6.84 1.58
CA ARG A 42 4.40 8.12 2.30
C ARG A 42 3.04 8.84 2.25
N ASP A 43 2.06 8.32 1.52
CA ASP A 43 0.73 8.92 1.36
C ASP A 43 -0.36 7.85 1.22
N LEU A 44 -0.23 6.75 1.97
CA LEU A 44 -1.30 5.77 2.08
C LEU A 44 -2.49 6.39 2.82
N LYS A 45 -3.63 6.37 2.15
CA LYS A 45 -4.93 6.84 2.65
C LYS A 45 -6.03 6.17 1.83
N PRO A 46 -7.28 6.10 2.32
CA PRO A 46 -8.35 5.43 1.58
C PRO A 46 -8.58 5.96 0.16
N GLY A 47 -8.28 7.24 -0.10
CA GLY A 47 -8.38 7.82 -1.45
C GLY A 47 -7.32 7.34 -2.44
N ASN A 48 -6.22 6.75 -1.95
CA ASN A 48 -5.13 6.20 -2.77
C ASN A 48 -5.18 4.66 -2.83
N LEU A 49 -6.32 4.09 -2.45
CA LEU A 49 -6.59 2.65 -2.50
C LEU A 49 -7.78 2.44 -3.41
N LEU A 50 -7.52 2.00 -4.63
CA LEU A 50 -8.56 1.75 -5.62
C LEU A 50 -9.24 0.42 -5.36
N VAL A 51 -10.55 0.35 -5.56
CA VAL A 51 -11.37 -0.87 -5.36
C VAL A 51 -12.31 -1.10 -6.54
N ASN A 52 -12.59 -2.35 -6.89
CA ASN A 52 -13.60 -2.76 -7.87
C ASN A 52 -14.76 -3.54 -7.22
N ALA A 53 -15.78 -3.89 -7.99
CA ALA A 53 -16.94 -4.66 -7.55
C ALA A 53 -16.58 -6.00 -6.88
N ASP A 54 -15.47 -6.62 -7.30
CA ASP A 54 -14.98 -7.90 -6.76
C ASP A 54 -14.18 -7.73 -5.44
N CYS A 55 -14.15 -6.51 -4.88
CA CYS A 55 -13.37 -6.15 -3.70
C CYS A 55 -11.85 -6.35 -3.86
N GLU A 56 -11.34 -6.37 -5.10
CA GLU A 56 -9.91 -6.29 -5.35
C GLU A 56 -9.43 -4.87 -5.09
N LEU A 57 -8.33 -4.76 -4.36
CA LEU A 57 -7.73 -3.51 -3.93
C LEU A 57 -6.36 -3.34 -4.58
N LYS A 58 -6.09 -2.14 -5.10
CA LYS A 58 -4.77 -1.77 -5.63
C LYS A 58 -4.33 -0.41 -5.11
N ILE A 59 -3.08 -0.35 -4.65
CA ILE A 59 -2.43 0.88 -4.20
C ILE A 59 -2.12 1.75 -5.43
N CYS A 60 -2.40 3.05 -5.35
CA CYS A 60 -2.09 4.01 -6.39
C CYS A 60 -1.47 5.31 -5.82
N ASP A 61 -1.09 6.21 -6.72
CA ASP A 61 -0.54 7.54 -6.40
C ASP A 61 0.82 7.50 -5.67
N PHE A 62 1.86 7.20 -6.44
CA PHE A 62 3.26 7.20 -6.00
C PHE A 62 3.92 8.58 -6.14
N GLY A 63 3.15 9.68 -6.32
CA GLY A 63 3.71 11.01 -6.54
C GLY A 63 4.52 11.56 -5.35
N LEU A 64 4.27 11.03 -4.15
CA LEU A 64 5.00 11.35 -2.92
C LEU A 64 5.95 10.23 -2.47
N ALA A 65 6.06 9.15 -3.25
CA ALA A 65 6.93 8.03 -2.92
C ALA A 65 8.41 8.45 -2.95
N ARG A 66 9.23 7.84 -2.10
CA ARG A 66 10.68 8.10 -2.03
C ARG A 66 11.47 6.84 -1.77
N GLY A 67 12.75 6.90 -2.15
CA GLY A 67 13.73 5.89 -1.81
C GLY A 67 13.95 5.80 -0.31
N PHE A 68 14.18 4.58 0.14
CA PHE A 68 14.64 4.30 1.49
C PHE A 68 16.05 3.70 1.40
N SER A 69 16.99 4.33 2.09
CA SER A 69 18.33 3.78 2.29
C SER A 69 18.54 3.36 3.74
N MET A 70 19.44 2.42 3.96
CA MET A 70 19.92 2.13 5.32
C MET A 70 20.89 3.22 5.80
N ASP A 71 21.45 4.02 4.90
CA ASP A 71 22.29 5.17 5.23
C ASP A 71 21.42 6.39 5.58
N PRO A 72 21.45 6.89 6.82
CA PRO A 72 20.71 8.10 7.22
C PRO A 72 21.09 9.35 6.42
N GLU A 73 22.33 9.45 5.92
CA GLU A 73 22.79 10.60 5.14
C GLU A 73 22.10 10.65 3.77
N GLU A 74 21.88 9.49 3.15
CA GLU A 74 21.13 9.38 1.89
C GLU A 74 19.63 9.68 2.10
N ASN A 75 19.08 9.40 3.30
CA ASN A 75 17.69 9.67 3.61
C ASN A 75 17.37 11.17 3.86
N ALA A 76 18.38 11.97 4.21
CA ALA A 76 18.21 13.38 4.60
C ALA A 76 17.77 14.28 3.42
N GLY A 77 18.09 13.92 2.18
CA GLY A 77 17.73 14.68 0.98
C GLY A 77 16.23 14.63 0.61
N TYR A 78 15.46 13.68 1.15
CA TYR A 78 14.07 13.42 0.75
C TYR A 78 13.03 14.20 1.56
N MET A 79 13.48 15.17 2.36
CA MET A 79 12.70 15.94 3.33
C MET A 79 12.09 17.20 2.69
N THR A 80 11.08 17.04 1.83
CA THR A 80 10.28 18.19 1.33
C THR A 80 8.87 18.24 1.89
N GLU A 81 8.40 19.48 2.07
CA GLU A 81 7.32 19.88 2.94
C GLU A 81 5.94 19.94 2.21
N TYR A 82 5.03 19.06 2.65
CA TYR A 82 3.59 19.25 2.91
C TYR A 82 2.66 20.03 1.95
N VAL A 83 1.98 19.29 1.06
CA VAL A 83 0.62 19.61 0.60
C VAL A 83 -0.22 18.32 0.49
N ALA A 84 -0.56 17.69 1.61
CA ALA A 84 -1.47 16.52 1.60
C ALA A 84 -2.18 16.33 2.94
N THR A 85 -3.20 15.47 2.94
CA THR A 85 -4.03 15.10 4.09
C THR A 85 -3.18 14.55 5.23
N ARG A 86 -3.11 15.28 6.36
CA ARG A 86 -2.26 14.93 7.51
C ARG A 86 -2.76 13.77 8.37
N TRP A 87 -4.01 13.35 8.17
CA TRP A 87 -4.73 12.42 9.06
C TRP A 87 -4.08 11.04 9.16
N TYR A 88 -3.36 10.62 8.13
CA TYR A 88 -2.70 9.31 8.04
C TYR A 88 -1.19 9.39 8.24
N ARG A 89 -0.63 10.59 8.50
CA ARG A 89 0.81 10.75 8.68
C ARG A 89 1.25 10.22 10.04
N ALA A 90 2.36 9.47 10.02
CA ALA A 90 3.01 8.95 11.22
C ALA A 90 3.54 10.07 12.11
N PRO A 91 3.53 9.91 13.45
CA PRO A 91 3.98 10.94 14.39
C PRO A 91 5.45 11.31 14.14
N GLU A 92 6.29 10.37 13.74
CA GLU A 92 7.69 10.63 13.47
C GLU A 92 7.96 11.58 12.30
N ILE A 93 7.06 11.61 11.31
CA ILE A 93 7.07 12.56 10.17
C ILE A 93 6.76 13.98 10.64
N MET A 94 5.91 14.12 11.66
CA MET A 94 5.52 15.42 12.23
C MET A 94 6.52 15.93 13.26
N LEU A 95 7.22 15.01 13.93
CA LEU A 95 8.13 15.29 15.05
C LEU A 95 9.60 15.34 14.62
N SER A 96 9.89 15.18 13.33
CA SER A 96 11.24 15.18 12.75
C SER A 96 12.17 14.17 13.43
N PHE A 97 11.74 12.92 13.57
CA PHE A 97 12.68 11.88 13.97
C PHE A 97 13.78 11.76 12.91
N GLN A 98 14.99 11.45 13.35
CA GLN A 98 16.16 11.35 12.48
C GLN A 98 16.13 10.11 11.56
N SER A 99 15.17 9.21 11.75
CA SER A 99 15.03 7.95 10.99
C SER A 99 13.60 7.75 10.49
N TYR A 100 13.39 7.98 9.20
CA TYR A 100 12.19 7.52 8.50
C TYR A 100 12.40 6.10 8.02
N THR A 101 11.50 5.20 8.38
CA THR A 101 11.57 3.80 7.99
C THR A 101 10.27 3.40 7.32
N LYS A 102 10.24 2.16 6.82
CA LYS A 102 9.03 1.47 6.35
C LYS A 102 7.84 1.55 7.33
N ALA A 103 8.10 1.76 8.62
CA ALA A 103 7.08 1.90 9.65
C ALA A 103 6.07 3.04 9.38
N ILE A 104 6.46 4.11 8.67
CA ILE A 104 5.57 5.25 8.39
C ILE A 104 4.32 4.83 7.59
N ASP A 105 4.49 3.88 6.66
CA ASP A 105 3.39 3.36 5.86
C ASP A 105 2.50 2.42 6.69
N VAL A 106 3.09 1.66 7.62
CA VAL A 106 2.33 0.80 8.56
C VAL A 106 1.43 1.64 9.48
N TRP A 107 1.90 2.80 9.95
CA TRP A 107 1.06 3.73 10.70
C TRP A 107 -0.17 4.18 9.90
N SER A 108 0.05 4.47 8.62
CA SER A 108 -1.02 4.88 7.70
C SER A 108 -2.07 3.78 7.54
N ILE A 109 -1.63 2.51 7.45
CA ILE A 109 -2.52 1.33 7.44
C ILE A 109 -3.31 1.22 8.75
N GLY A 110 -2.67 1.44 9.90
CA GLY A 110 -3.36 1.49 11.19
C GLY A 110 -4.46 2.55 11.22
N CYS A 111 -4.21 3.73 10.65
CA CYS A 111 -5.23 4.78 10.52
C CYS A 111 -6.37 4.36 9.58
N ILE A 112 -6.07 3.66 8.49
CA ILE A 112 -7.07 3.10 7.56
C ILE A 112 -7.92 2.02 8.24
N LEU A 113 -7.33 1.11 9.00
CA LEU A 113 -8.06 0.08 9.76
C LEU A 113 -8.98 0.72 10.81
N ALA A 114 -8.49 1.70 11.56
CA ALA A 114 -9.33 2.44 12.51
C ALA A 114 -10.50 3.17 11.81
N GLU A 115 -10.28 3.70 10.61
CA GLU A 115 -11.32 4.34 9.81
C GLU A 115 -12.34 3.34 9.25
N LEU A 116 -11.92 2.16 8.82
CA LEU A 116 -12.81 1.07 8.43
C LEU A 116 -13.72 0.64 9.60
N LEU A 117 -13.14 0.48 10.78
CA LEU A 117 -13.88 0.11 12.00
C LEU A 117 -14.82 1.22 12.48
N GLY A 118 -14.42 2.49 12.31
CA GLY A 118 -15.15 3.65 12.82
C GLY A 118 -16.07 4.35 11.80
N GLY A 119 -15.97 4.01 10.51
CA GLY A 119 -16.66 4.68 9.40
C GLY A 119 -16.25 6.15 9.18
N ARG A 120 -15.15 6.61 9.79
CA ARG A 120 -14.67 8.00 9.71
C ARG A 120 -13.18 8.10 10.01
N PRO A 121 -12.47 9.12 9.48
CA PRO A 121 -11.05 9.32 9.77
C PRO A 121 -10.76 9.35 11.28
N PHE A 122 -9.78 8.58 11.71
CA PHE A 122 -9.51 8.36 13.14
C PHE A 122 -8.83 9.55 13.82
N PHE A 123 -7.73 10.05 13.23
CA PHE A 123 -7.03 11.26 13.69
C PHE A 123 -7.29 12.41 12.71
N LYS A 124 -8.28 13.26 13.02
CA LYS A 124 -8.75 14.32 12.11
C LYS A 124 -8.23 15.69 12.54
N GLY A 125 -6.92 15.86 12.59
CA GLY A 125 -6.25 17.11 12.98
C GLY A 125 -6.48 18.25 12.00
N ARG A 126 -6.82 19.42 12.53
CA ARG A 126 -6.99 20.68 11.77
C ARG A 126 -5.65 21.28 11.34
N ASP A 127 -4.64 21.12 12.18
CA ASP A 127 -3.25 21.53 11.97
C ASP A 127 -2.31 20.50 12.62
N TYR A 128 -1.01 20.77 12.64
CA TYR A 128 -0.01 19.86 13.23
C TYR A 128 -0.17 19.63 14.73
N VAL A 129 -0.46 20.70 15.46
CA VAL A 129 -0.57 20.66 16.91
C VAL A 129 -1.83 19.91 17.30
N ASP A 130 -2.94 20.20 16.62
CA ASP A 130 -4.21 19.50 16.79
C ASP A 130 -4.10 18.01 16.40
N GLN A 131 -3.37 17.69 15.32
CA GLN A 131 -3.11 16.30 14.93
C GLN A 131 -2.31 15.55 16.00
N LEU A 132 -1.24 16.14 16.53
CA LEU A 132 -0.44 15.54 17.60
C LEU A 132 -1.27 15.34 18.87
N ASN A 133 -2.06 16.35 19.26
CA ASN A 133 -2.94 16.25 20.42
C ASN A 133 -3.99 15.13 20.27
N GLN A 134 -4.56 14.96 19.08
CA GLN A 134 -5.49 13.85 18.83
C GLN A 134 -4.79 12.49 18.95
N ILE A 135 -3.58 12.35 18.42
CA ILE A 135 -2.79 11.12 18.58
C ILE A 135 -2.54 10.81 20.06
N LEU A 136 -2.03 11.79 20.81
CA LEU A 136 -1.71 11.65 22.23
C LEU A 136 -2.96 11.40 23.09
N HIS A 137 -4.10 11.95 22.71
CA HIS A 137 -5.36 11.73 23.42
C HIS A 137 -5.76 10.25 23.43
N TYR A 138 -5.56 9.53 22.32
CA TYR A 138 -5.92 8.11 22.22
C TYR A 138 -4.77 7.18 22.64
N LEU A 139 -3.54 7.48 22.23
CA LEU A 139 -2.38 6.61 22.51
C LEU A 139 -1.74 6.86 23.88
N GLY A 140 -2.06 7.98 24.51
CA GLY A 140 -1.48 8.42 25.77
C GLY A 140 -0.17 9.19 25.61
N THR A 141 0.34 9.69 26.73
CA THR A 141 1.65 10.35 26.79
C THR A 141 2.77 9.32 26.61
N PRO A 142 3.68 9.48 25.63
CA PRO A 142 4.82 8.59 25.43
C PRO A 142 5.74 8.58 26.65
N ASN A 143 6.46 7.47 26.85
CA ASN A 143 7.47 7.39 27.90
C ASN A 143 8.69 8.27 27.57
N GLU A 144 9.56 8.53 28.56
CA GLU A 144 10.74 9.39 28.36
C GLU A 144 11.73 8.84 27.34
N GLU A 145 11.83 7.51 27.19
CA GLU A 145 12.69 6.90 26.18
C GLU A 145 12.24 7.29 24.77
N THR A 146 10.95 7.11 24.46
CA THR A 146 10.35 7.51 23.18
C THR A 146 10.40 9.02 22.99
N LEU A 147 10.15 9.83 24.03
CA LEU A 147 10.27 11.29 23.94
C LEU A 147 11.69 11.74 23.62
N SER A 148 12.71 11.08 24.18
CA SER A 148 14.11 11.44 23.96
C SER A 148 14.58 11.23 22.52
N ARG A 149 13.92 10.33 21.78
CA ARG A 149 14.20 10.00 20.37
C ARG A 149 13.61 11.01 19.38
N ILE A 150 12.68 11.86 19.81
CA ILE A 150 12.10 12.92 18.97
C ILE A 150 13.21 13.91 18.58
N GLY A 151 13.46 14.11 17.28
CA GLY A 151 14.58 14.97 16.82
C GLY A 151 14.35 16.47 17.01
N SER A 152 13.11 16.90 17.30
CA SER A 152 12.75 18.30 17.52
C SER A 152 12.68 18.67 19.01
N PRO A 153 13.62 19.49 19.56
CA PRO A 153 13.59 19.90 20.96
C PRO A 153 12.31 20.63 21.36
N ARG A 154 11.77 21.45 20.43
CA ARG A 154 10.50 22.18 20.64
C ARG A 154 9.33 21.22 20.78
N ALA A 155 9.31 20.15 19.99
CA ALA A 155 8.25 19.15 20.07
C ALA A 155 8.36 18.30 21.34
N GLN A 156 9.59 17.94 21.76
CA GLN A 156 9.81 17.29 23.05
C GLN A 156 9.29 18.13 24.22
N GLU A 157 9.68 19.40 24.29
CA GLU A 157 9.24 20.32 25.33
C GLU A 157 7.72 20.51 25.32
N TYR A 158 7.12 20.62 24.14
CA TYR A 158 5.67 20.68 23.98
C TYR A 158 4.99 19.47 24.62
N VAL A 159 5.41 18.24 24.29
CA VAL A 159 4.78 17.02 24.82
C VAL A 159 5.04 16.86 26.32
N ARG A 160 6.24 17.20 26.82
CA ARG A 160 6.54 17.17 28.26
C ARG A 160 5.69 18.13 29.09
N ASN A 161 5.27 19.25 28.51
CA ASN A 161 4.43 20.25 29.17
C ASN A 161 2.92 19.91 29.12
N LEU A 162 2.51 18.87 28.39
CA LEU A 162 1.13 18.41 28.40
C LEU A 162 0.81 17.63 29.69
N PRO A 163 -0.44 17.68 30.18
CA PRO A 163 -0.85 16.80 31.27
C PRO A 163 -0.73 15.33 30.84
N TYR A 164 -0.43 14.46 31.80
CA TYR A 164 -0.40 13.03 31.56
C TYR A 164 -1.74 12.52 31.03
N MET A 165 -1.70 11.77 29.93
CA MET A 165 -2.84 11.13 29.30
C MET A 165 -2.64 9.61 29.32
N PRO A 166 -3.53 8.82 29.95
CA PRO A 166 -3.48 7.38 29.83
C PRO A 166 -3.97 6.94 28.45
N LYS A 167 -3.38 5.86 27.91
CA LYS A 167 -3.85 5.24 26.67
C LYS A 167 -5.31 4.83 26.78
N VAL A 168 -6.11 5.17 25.77
CA VAL A 168 -7.51 4.74 25.66
C VAL A 168 -7.53 3.35 25.00
N PRO A 169 -8.04 2.30 25.68
CA PRO A 169 -8.12 0.97 25.07
C PRO A 169 -9.02 0.99 23.82
N PHE A 170 -8.53 0.47 22.69
CA PHE A 170 -9.29 0.45 21.44
C PHE A 170 -10.64 -0.27 21.55
N LEU A 171 -10.77 -1.27 22.44
CA LEU A 171 -12.04 -1.94 22.75
C LEU A 171 -13.12 -0.97 23.24
N ARG A 172 -12.75 0.14 23.91
CA ARG A 172 -13.72 1.17 24.32
C ARG A 172 -14.19 2.04 23.15
N LEU A 173 -13.36 2.16 22.11
CA LEU A 173 -13.65 2.97 20.92
C LEU A 173 -14.44 2.17 19.89
N PHE A 174 -14.13 0.88 19.76
CA PHE A 174 -14.70 -0.04 18.77
C PHE A 174 -15.25 -1.28 19.49
N SER A 175 -16.30 -1.10 20.30
CA SER A 175 -16.80 -2.13 21.23
C SER A 175 -17.32 -3.41 20.56
N ASN A 176 -17.69 -3.34 19.28
CA ASN A 176 -18.22 -4.47 18.52
C ASN A 176 -17.18 -5.07 17.55
N ALA A 177 -15.96 -4.54 17.54
CA ALA A 177 -14.91 -5.00 16.63
C ALA A 177 -14.32 -6.34 17.07
N ASN A 178 -13.81 -7.09 16.10
CA ASN A 178 -13.08 -8.33 16.33
C ASN A 178 -11.84 -8.06 17.22
N PRO A 179 -11.65 -8.78 18.35
CA PRO A 179 -10.49 -8.59 19.21
C PRO A 179 -9.14 -8.70 18.50
N ASP A 180 -9.01 -9.59 17.50
CA ASP A 180 -7.77 -9.73 16.73
C ASP A 180 -7.54 -8.53 15.79
N ALA A 181 -8.61 -7.86 15.32
CA ALA A 181 -8.50 -6.60 14.58
C ALA A 181 -7.93 -5.49 15.47
N LEU A 182 -8.41 -5.42 16.71
CA LEU A 182 -7.96 -4.44 17.69
C LEU A 182 -6.51 -4.69 18.13
N ASP A 183 -6.13 -5.96 18.25
CA ASP A 183 -4.76 -6.37 18.55
C ASP A 183 -3.80 -5.99 17.41
N LEU A 184 -4.18 -6.21 16.14
CA LEU A 184 -3.40 -5.75 14.99
C LEU A 184 -3.32 -4.22 14.93
N LEU A 185 -4.45 -3.55 15.13
CA LEU A 185 -4.54 -2.09 15.14
C LEU A 185 -3.62 -1.47 16.19
N ASP A 186 -3.56 -2.05 17.38
CA ASP A 186 -2.71 -1.57 18.47
C ASP A 186 -1.22 -1.65 18.12
N LYS A 187 -0.81 -2.73 17.46
CA LYS A 187 0.57 -2.93 17.00
C LYS A 187 0.93 -2.01 15.81
N MET A 188 -0.02 -1.68 14.94
CA MET A 188 0.18 -0.73 13.83
C MET A 188 0.24 0.72 14.31
N LEU A 189 -0.56 1.08 15.32
CA LEU A 189 -0.61 2.43 15.89
C LEU A 189 0.32 2.61 17.11
N ALA A 190 1.47 1.93 17.11
CA ALA A 190 2.54 2.23 18.05
C ALA A 190 3.11 3.63 17.77
N PHE A 191 3.18 4.47 18.81
CA PHE A 191 3.73 5.84 18.70
C PHE A 191 5.22 5.80 18.37
N ASP A 192 5.98 4.93 19.04
CA ASP A 192 7.39 4.69 18.71
C ASP A 192 7.46 3.81 17.44
N PRO A 193 8.10 4.28 16.35
CA PRO A 193 8.23 3.49 15.13
C PRO A 193 9.00 2.18 15.34
N SER A 194 9.89 2.08 16.34
CA SER A 194 10.61 0.83 16.61
C SER A 194 9.76 -0.24 17.30
N ALA A 195 8.62 0.16 17.88
CA ALA A 195 7.65 -0.75 18.50
C ALA A 195 6.50 -1.12 17.56
N ARG A 196 6.50 -0.55 16.33
CA ARG A 196 5.48 -0.78 15.33
C ARG A 196 5.75 -2.09 14.61
N ILE A 197 4.71 -2.90 14.46
CA ILE A 197 4.77 -4.17 13.71
C ILE A 197 5.29 -3.94 12.28
N SER A 198 6.09 -4.85 11.76
CA SER A 198 6.49 -4.83 10.34
C SER A 198 5.33 -5.25 9.42
N VAL A 199 5.51 -5.08 8.11
CA VAL A 199 4.52 -5.54 7.14
C VAL A 199 4.45 -7.07 7.14
N GLU A 200 5.60 -7.72 7.24
CA GLU A 200 5.75 -9.17 7.27
C GLU A 200 5.09 -9.77 8.52
N GLU A 201 5.37 -9.21 9.70
CA GLU A 201 4.74 -9.63 10.96
C GLU A 201 3.22 -9.38 10.95
N ALA A 202 2.76 -8.33 10.27
CA ALA A 202 1.33 -8.03 10.14
C ALA A 202 0.61 -9.05 9.24
N LEU A 203 1.23 -9.51 8.14
CA LEU A 203 0.71 -10.58 7.29
C LEU A 203 0.58 -11.91 8.05
N GLU A 204 1.54 -12.21 8.92
CA GLU A 204 1.52 -13.39 9.80
C GLU A 204 0.54 -13.26 11.00
N HIS A 205 -0.09 -12.11 11.18
CA HIS A 205 -0.95 -11.86 12.33
C HIS A 205 -2.22 -12.72 12.30
N ARG A 206 -2.68 -13.17 13.48
CA ARG A 206 -3.90 -14.00 13.64
C ARG A 206 -5.15 -13.42 12.97
N TYR A 207 -5.24 -12.09 12.90
CA TYR A 207 -6.34 -11.42 12.22
C TYR A 207 -6.42 -11.73 10.72
N LEU A 208 -5.31 -12.05 10.07
CA LEU A 208 -5.23 -12.29 8.63
C LEU A 208 -5.00 -13.77 8.26
N HIS A 209 -5.02 -14.69 9.23
CA HIS A 209 -4.66 -16.10 9.04
C HIS A 209 -5.45 -16.84 7.95
N ILE A 210 -6.67 -16.38 7.62
CA ILE A 210 -7.51 -16.98 6.56
C ILE A 210 -6.96 -16.65 5.16
N TRP A 211 -6.33 -15.49 5.04
CA TRP A 211 -5.84 -14.94 3.76
C TRP A 211 -4.34 -15.18 3.57
N HIS A 212 -3.58 -15.25 4.67
CA HIS A 212 -2.13 -15.38 4.62
C HIS A 212 -1.68 -16.64 3.86
N ASP A 213 -0.89 -16.41 2.82
CA ASP A 213 -0.19 -17.43 2.06
C ASP A 213 1.16 -16.87 1.63
N ALA A 214 2.22 -17.28 2.32
CA ALA A 214 3.57 -16.80 2.04
C ALA A 214 4.03 -17.06 0.60
N SER A 215 3.45 -18.06 -0.08
CA SER A 215 3.79 -18.38 -1.48
C SER A 215 3.13 -17.43 -2.50
N ASP A 216 2.04 -16.75 -2.12
CA ASP A 216 1.31 -15.77 -2.94
C ASP A 216 1.57 -14.32 -2.50
N GLU A 217 2.62 -14.10 -1.69
CA GLU A 217 3.02 -12.79 -1.18
C GLU A 217 4.43 -12.42 -1.67
N PRO A 218 4.60 -12.12 -2.97
CA PRO A 218 5.92 -11.94 -3.55
C PRO A 218 6.61 -10.64 -3.09
N SER A 219 7.93 -10.69 -3.04
CA SER A 219 8.80 -9.51 -2.97
C SER A 219 9.22 -9.08 -4.38
N CYS A 220 9.51 -7.79 -4.56
CA CYS A 220 10.09 -7.26 -5.78
C CYS A 220 11.52 -7.79 -5.96
N ALA A 221 11.82 -8.31 -7.15
CA ALA A 221 13.11 -8.93 -7.45
C ALA A 221 14.28 -7.94 -7.48
N THR A 222 13.99 -6.66 -7.72
CA THR A 222 14.99 -5.59 -7.84
C THR A 222 14.55 -4.37 -7.03
N THR A 223 15.51 -3.68 -6.42
CA THR A 223 15.25 -2.37 -5.81
C THR A 223 14.97 -1.32 -6.87
N PHE A 224 14.18 -0.31 -6.53
CA PHE A 224 13.90 0.82 -7.42
C PHE A 224 14.99 1.89 -7.28
N ASP A 225 15.41 2.43 -8.42
CA ASP A 225 16.45 3.44 -8.49
C ASP A 225 15.87 4.86 -8.52
N PHE A 226 16.21 5.67 -7.51
CA PHE A 226 15.79 7.07 -7.38
C PHE A 226 16.79 8.10 -7.91
N HIS A 227 17.87 7.71 -8.58
CA HIS A 227 18.88 8.65 -9.11
C HIS A 227 18.30 9.71 -10.06
N PHE A 228 17.12 9.51 -10.65
CA PHE A 228 16.46 10.53 -11.48
C PHE A 228 15.99 11.76 -10.68
N GLU A 229 15.81 11.68 -9.36
CA GLU A 229 15.32 12.80 -8.54
C GLU A 229 16.33 13.96 -8.42
N VAL A 230 17.62 13.72 -8.69
CA VAL A 230 18.67 14.76 -8.66
C VAL A 230 18.60 15.70 -9.87
N VAL A 231 17.77 15.39 -10.88
CA VAL A 231 17.65 16.19 -12.09
C VAL A 231 16.73 17.38 -11.84
N GLU A 232 17.32 18.57 -11.74
CA GLU A 232 16.56 19.83 -11.54
C GLU A 232 16.11 20.49 -12.86
N ASP A 233 16.73 20.15 -13.99
CA ASP A 233 16.47 20.77 -15.29
C ASP A 233 15.16 20.26 -15.94
N VAL A 234 14.21 21.17 -16.15
CA VAL A 234 12.89 20.86 -16.72
C VAL A 234 12.95 20.29 -18.15
N PRO A 235 13.76 20.85 -19.08
CA PRO A 235 13.99 20.23 -20.38
C PRO A 235 14.50 18.78 -20.31
N GLU A 236 15.48 18.47 -19.45
CA GLU A 236 15.96 17.09 -19.31
C GLU A 236 14.88 16.18 -18.69
N MET A 237 14.15 16.64 -17.67
CA MET A 237 12.99 15.90 -17.13
C MET A 237 11.97 15.56 -18.23
N ARG A 238 11.64 16.51 -19.12
CA ARG A 238 10.72 16.25 -20.25
C ARG A 238 11.27 15.16 -21.17
N LYS A 239 12.57 15.17 -21.45
CA LYS A 239 13.22 14.16 -22.31
C LYS A 239 13.18 12.78 -21.64
N MET A 240 13.42 12.70 -20.34
CA MET A 240 13.33 11.45 -19.57
C MET A 240 11.91 10.87 -19.59
N ILE A 241 10.88 11.70 -19.40
CA ILE A 241 9.47 11.27 -19.49
C ILE A 241 9.16 10.72 -20.89
N LEU A 242 9.59 11.41 -21.95
CA LEU A 242 9.37 10.94 -23.32
C LEU A 242 10.09 9.62 -23.62
N ALA A 243 11.33 9.46 -23.12
CA ALA A 243 12.10 8.23 -23.24
C ALA A 243 11.40 7.07 -22.53
N GLU A 244 10.85 7.30 -21.33
CA GLU A 244 10.13 6.30 -20.56
C GLU A 244 8.83 5.85 -21.26
N VAL A 245 8.06 6.80 -21.81
CA VAL A 245 6.87 6.49 -22.61
C VAL A 245 7.22 5.66 -23.84
N ALA A 246 8.31 5.99 -24.53
CA ALA A 246 8.77 5.25 -25.70
C ALA A 246 9.22 3.83 -25.33
N ARG A 247 10.00 3.68 -24.26
CA ARG A 247 10.48 2.40 -23.71
C ARG A 247 9.30 1.51 -23.34
N PHE A 248 8.34 2.03 -22.58
CA PHE A 248 7.16 1.28 -22.16
C PHE A 248 6.33 0.81 -23.36
N ARG A 249 6.10 1.68 -24.36
CA ARG A 249 5.38 1.32 -25.60
C ARG A 249 6.05 0.19 -26.38
N GLN A 250 7.37 0.14 -26.41
CA GLN A 250 8.10 -0.94 -27.06
C GLN A 250 7.92 -2.26 -26.29
N GLN A 251 8.06 -2.21 -24.96
CA GLN A 251 7.92 -3.40 -24.11
C GLN A 251 6.54 -4.07 -24.23
N VAL A 252 5.46 -3.29 -24.12
CA VAL A 252 4.09 -3.84 -24.20
C VAL A 252 3.70 -4.34 -25.59
N ARG A 253 4.29 -3.78 -26.66
CA ARG A 253 4.03 -4.22 -28.05
C ARG A 253 4.78 -5.50 -28.42
N VAL A 254 5.96 -5.74 -27.83
CA VAL A 254 6.73 -6.97 -28.06
C VAL A 254 6.09 -8.17 -27.33
N GLN A 255 5.45 -7.93 -26.19
CA GLN A 255 4.77 -8.98 -25.40
C GLN A 255 3.41 -9.41 -25.96
N GLN A 256 2.82 -8.67 -26.90
CA GLN A 256 1.64 -9.11 -27.65
C GLN A 256 2.12 -9.86 -28.92
N PRO A 257 1.89 -11.18 -29.05
CA PRO A 257 2.07 -11.82 -30.35
C PRO A 257 1.22 -11.09 -31.38
N GLN A 258 1.80 -10.77 -32.54
CA GLN A 258 1.10 -10.15 -33.66
C GLN A 258 -0.12 -10.99 -34.08
N GLN A 259 -1.28 -10.73 -33.49
CA GLN A 259 -2.51 -10.83 -34.26
C GLN A 259 -2.47 -9.66 -35.24
N GLN A 260 -2.13 -9.97 -36.48
CA GLN A 260 -2.26 -9.05 -37.61
C GLN A 260 -3.72 -8.59 -37.70
N MET A 261 -4.03 -7.44 -37.10
CA MET A 261 -5.13 -6.59 -37.55
C MET A 261 -4.51 -5.33 -38.15
N SER A 262 -4.36 -5.35 -39.47
CA SER A 262 -4.25 -4.16 -40.28
C SER A 262 -5.53 -3.33 -40.12
N GLY A 263 -5.51 -2.37 -39.20
CA GLY A 263 -6.57 -1.38 -39.04
C GLY A 263 -6.04 -0.20 -38.25
N GLN A 264 -6.05 0.99 -38.85
CA GLN A 264 -5.69 2.25 -38.19
C GLN A 264 -6.50 2.40 -36.90
N ILE A 265 -5.85 2.34 -35.74
CA ILE A 265 -6.49 2.67 -34.47
C ILE A 265 -6.53 4.20 -34.36
N ASN A 266 -7.64 4.79 -34.79
CA ASN A 266 -7.99 6.16 -34.46
C ASN A 266 -8.63 6.15 -33.07
N VAL A 267 -8.01 6.78 -32.08
CA VAL A 267 -8.51 6.81 -30.70
C VAL A 267 -9.65 7.85 -30.63
N PRO A 268 -10.92 7.47 -30.36
CA PRO A 268 -12.01 8.45 -30.28
C PRO A 268 -12.05 9.06 -28.87
N ILE A 269 -12.16 10.39 -28.80
CA ILE A 269 -12.49 11.13 -27.59
C ILE A 269 -14.01 10.96 -27.35
N PRO A 270 -14.48 10.50 -26.18
CA PRO A 270 -15.90 10.29 -25.96
C PRO A 270 -16.58 11.59 -25.52
N GLU A 271 -17.48 12.11 -26.36
CA GLU A 271 -18.51 13.08 -25.96
C GLU A 271 -19.85 12.36 -25.71
N ASN A 272 -20.38 12.54 -24.50
CA ASN A 272 -21.75 12.34 -24.04
C ASN A 272 -22.42 10.94 -24.06
N ALA A 273 -22.62 10.45 -22.82
CA ALA A 273 -23.80 9.83 -22.24
C ALA A 273 -25.02 9.56 -23.14
N ASN A 274 -25.32 8.28 -23.41
CA ASN A 274 -26.52 7.56 -22.95
C ASN A 274 -26.61 6.17 -23.61
N GLN A 275 -27.17 5.22 -22.86
CA GLN A 275 -27.62 3.86 -23.24
C GLN A 275 -26.69 2.71 -22.85
N TRP A 276 -26.99 2.13 -21.70
CA TRP A 276 -26.66 0.76 -21.35
C TRP A 276 -27.74 -0.16 -21.96
N SER A 277 -27.31 -1.20 -22.67
CA SER A 277 -28.18 -2.31 -23.07
C SER A 277 -27.44 -3.63 -22.92
N HIS A 278 -27.97 -4.47 -22.02
CA HIS A 278 -27.93 -5.93 -21.88
C HIS A 278 -26.74 -6.75 -22.44
N GLU A 279 -26.12 -7.44 -21.47
CA GLU A 279 -25.50 -8.78 -21.44
C GLU A 279 -25.41 -9.63 -22.72
N ASP A 280 -24.24 -10.26 -22.88
CA ASP A 280 -24.10 -11.67 -23.29
C ASP A 280 -22.77 -12.26 -22.72
N PRO A 281 -22.63 -13.60 -22.58
CA PRO A 281 -21.99 -14.25 -21.44
C PRO A 281 -20.47 -14.47 -21.55
N ARG A 282 -19.87 -14.65 -20.36
CA ARG A 282 -18.46 -15.05 -20.13
C ARG A 282 -18.09 -16.35 -20.87
N PRO A 283 -16.91 -16.43 -21.51
CA PRO A 283 -16.27 -17.70 -21.80
C PRO A 283 -15.78 -18.35 -20.50
N GLN A 284 -16.15 -19.62 -20.31
CA GLN A 284 -15.72 -20.48 -19.21
C GLN A 284 -14.22 -20.79 -19.32
N GLU A 285 -13.48 -20.59 -18.23
CA GLU A 285 -12.22 -21.29 -18.00
C GLU A 285 -12.52 -22.74 -17.62
N ALA A 286 -12.31 -23.66 -18.55
CA ALA A 286 -12.14 -25.08 -18.26
C ALA A 286 -11.49 -25.78 -19.47
N ALA A 287 -10.16 -25.77 -19.55
CA ALA A 287 -9.36 -26.86 -20.14
C ALA A 287 -7.86 -26.50 -20.17
N HIS A 288 -7.18 -26.40 -19.03
CA HIS A 288 -5.71 -26.36 -18.97
C HIS A 288 -5.12 -27.23 -17.85
N SER A 289 -5.74 -28.39 -17.59
CA SER A 289 -5.23 -29.38 -16.62
C SER A 289 -5.14 -30.81 -17.17
N GLN A 290 -5.11 -31.01 -18.49
CA GLN A 290 -4.92 -32.35 -19.08
C GLN A 290 -3.89 -32.45 -20.23
N GLN A 291 -3.11 -31.40 -20.53
CA GLN A 291 -2.20 -31.41 -21.68
C GLN A 291 -0.70 -31.43 -21.34
N MET A 292 -0.32 -31.56 -20.06
CA MET A 292 1.08 -31.62 -19.61
C MET A 292 1.53 -33.02 -19.12
N HIS A 293 0.66 -34.03 -19.11
CA HIS A 293 1.03 -35.42 -18.77
C HIS A 293 1.07 -36.38 -19.97
N GLY A 294 0.60 -35.95 -21.15
CA GLY A 294 0.65 -36.77 -22.37
C GLY A 294 1.94 -36.63 -23.18
N MET A 295 2.60 -35.48 -23.11
CA MET A 295 3.78 -35.20 -23.96
C MET A 295 5.10 -35.77 -23.41
N GLU A 296 5.21 -36.03 -22.10
CA GLU A 296 6.41 -36.68 -21.54
C GLU A 296 6.40 -38.21 -21.73
N LEU A 297 5.22 -38.86 -21.72
CA LEU A 297 5.13 -40.31 -21.93
C LEU A 297 5.31 -40.73 -23.41
N GLU A 298 4.92 -39.89 -24.37
CA GLU A 298 5.11 -40.16 -25.81
C GLU A 298 6.56 -39.93 -26.26
N GLN A 299 7.33 -39.08 -25.58
CA GLN A 299 8.77 -38.90 -25.87
C GLN A 299 9.63 -40.04 -25.31
N GLU A 300 9.27 -40.65 -24.18
CA GLU A 300 10.00 -41.81 -23.65
C GLU A 300 9.76 -43.12 -24.43
N LEU A 301 8.65 -43.22 -25.17
CA LEU A 301 8.31 -44.42 -25.95
C LEU A 301 8.79 -44.40 -27.42
N GLN A 302 9.29 -43.26 -27.92
CA GLN A 302 9.89 -43.16 -29.27
C GLN A 302 11.43 -43.35 -29.28
N GLY A 303 12.08 -43.41 -28.11
CA GLY A 303 13.54 -43.49 -27.99
C GLY A 303 14.13 -44.90 -27.79
N GLY A 304 13.31 -45.94 -27.74
CA GLY A 304 13.78 -47.27 -27.33
C GLY A 304 13.29 -48.38 -28.24
N LEU A 305 13.81 -48.50 -29.47
CA LEU A 305 13.74 -49.76 -30.23
C LEU A 305 14.68 -49.89 -31.46
N ASP A 306 15.80 -49.17 -31.54
CA ASP A 306 16.85 -49.44 -32.55
C ASP A 306 18.23 -49.62 -31.90
N ALA A 307 18.42 -50.77 -31.28
CA ALA A 307 19.74 -51.32 -30.95
C ALA A 307 19.63 -52.86 -30.83
N MET A 308 19.60 -53.57 -31.95
CA MET A 308 19.97 -54.99 -32.02
C MET A 308 20.17 -55.45 -33.47
N HIS A 309 21.38 -55.23 -34.02
CA HIS A 309 22.27 -56.26 -34.58
C HIS A 309 23.51 -55.63 -35.24
#